data_AF-A0A7W2Z946-F1
#
_entry.id   AF-A0A7W2Z946-F1
#
_cell.length_a   1.000
_cell.length_b   1.000
_cell.length_c   1.000
_cell.angle_alpha   90.00
_cell.angle_beta   90.00
_cell.angle_gamma   90.00
#
_symmetry.space_group_name_H-M   'P 1'
#
loop_
_entity.id
_entity.type
_entity.pdbx_description
1 polymer ?
#
loop_
_entity_poly.entity_id
_entity_poly.type
_entity_poly.pdbx_seq_one_letter_code
_entity_poly.pdbx_strand_id
1 'polypeptide(L)'
;MSWNKHEAVSYARSHALTHTGHYCARAIAAAIRAGGLKIEGANAKDFWRSLEKAGFSKVYGTPIEGDIAVIDALPGPNQYGHVCIYDGAGTWYSDFKQRTLYPGPTYRQLQPAITLYRHY
;
A
#
# COMPACT_ATOMS: atom_id res chain seq x y z
N MET A 1 16.22 3.03 14.24
CA MET A 1 15.00 3.87 14.23
C MET A 1 13.85 2.91 13.96
N SER A 2 12.89 2.77 14.88
CA SER A 2 11.70 1.96 14.62
C SER A 2 10.72 2.76 13.76
N TRP A 3 10.05 2.08 12.83
CA TRP A 3 9.01 2.67 12.01
C TRP A 3 7.73 2.88 12.83
N ASN A 4 7.14 4.07 12.76
CA ASN A 4 5.86 4.38 13.39
C ASN A 4 4.70 4.14 12.40
N LYS A 5 4.11 2.95 12.49
CA LYS A 5 2.98 2.54 11.65
C LYS A 5 1.73 3.40 11.83
N HIS A 6 1.47 3.86 13.05
CA HIS A 6 0.30 4.69 13.34
C HIS A 6 0.38 6.03 12.63
N GLU A 7 1.56 6.67 12.68
CA GLU A 7 1.81 7.92 11.94
C GLU A 7 1.73 7.72 10.43
N ALA A 8 2.24 6.60 9.91
CA ALA A 8 2.11 6.27 8.49
C ALA A 8 0.63 6.14 8.06
N VAL A 9 -0.20 5.45 8.84
CA VAL A 9 -1.64 5.31 8.59
C VAL A 9 -2.35 6.66 8.72
N SER A 10 -2.06 7.43 9.76
CA SER A 10 -2.63 8.77 9.98
C SER A 10 -2.31 9.71 8.81
N TYR A 11 -1.08 9.68 8.32
CA TYR A 11 -0.65 10.42 7.14
C TYR A 11 -1.44 9.98 5.89
N ALA A 12 -1.52 8.67 5.62
CA ALA A 12 -2.26 8.15 4.47
C ALA A 12 -3.74 8.53 4.51
N ARG A 13 -4.37 8.49 5.69
CA ARG A 13 -5.77 8.87 5.90
C ARG A 13 -6.01 10.36 5.64
N SER A 14 -5.15 11.23 6.18
CA SER A 14 -5.28 12.69 6.05
C SER A 14 -4.99 13.21 4.65
N HIS A 15 -4.19 12.49 3.86
CA HIS A 15 -3.79 12.86 2.50
C HIS A 15 -4.55 12.08 1.42
N ALA A 16 -5.51 11.23 1.80
CA ALA A 16 -6.32 10.46 0.88
C ALA A 16 -7.26 11.38 0.09
N LEU A 17 -7.19 11.28 -1.24
CA LEU A 17 -8.15 11.91 -2.14
C LEU A 17 -9.52 11.21 -2.09
N THR A 18 -10.54 11.88 -2.65
CA THR A 18 -11.88 11.30 -2.80
C THR A 18 -11.95 10.24 -3.91
N HIS A 19 -11.06 10.33 -4.91
CA HIS A 19 -10.92 9.39 -6.02
C HIS A 19 -9.44 9.15 -6.32
N THR A 20 -9.11 8.06 -7.02
CA THR A 20 -7.73 7.75 -7.36
C THR A 20 -7.11 8.85 -8.24
N GLY A 21 -5.88 9.24 -7.91
CA GLY A 21 -5.03 10.09 -8.76
C GLY A 21 -4.02 9.27 -9.56
N HIS A 22 -4.09 7.93 -9.52
CA HIS A 22 -3.15 7.00 -10.13
C HIS A 22 -1.71 7.07 -9.57
N TYR A 23 -1.53 7.59 -8.36
CA TYR A 23 -0.22 7.77 -7.72
C TYR A 23 -0.07 6.98 -6.41
N CYS A 24 -0.71 5.81 -6.30
CA CYS A 24 -0.74 4.99 -5.08
C CYS A 24 0.65 4.72 -4.49
N ALA A 25 1.64 4.31 -5.30
CA ALA A 25 3.00 4.05 -4.83
C ALA A 25 3.71 5.29 -4.27
N ARG A 26 3.47 6.47 -4.87
CA ARG A 26 3.99 7.74 -4.36
C ARG A 26 3.36 8.10 -3.01
N ALA A 27 2.05 7.92 -2.89
CA ALA A 27 1.32 8.18 -1.65
C ALA A 27 1.79 7.27 -0.51
N ILE A 28 1.94 5.97 -0.79
CA ILE A 28 2.43 5.00 0.22
C ILE A 28 3.90 5.26 0.60
N ALA A 29 4.77 5.61 -0.36
CA ALA A 29 6.13 6.02 -0.02
C ALA A 29 6.16 7.26 0.89
N ALA A 30 5.28 8.24 0.67
CA ALA A 30 5.15 9.41 1.53
C ALA A 30 4.64 9.04 2.94
N ALA A 31 3.64 8.17 3.04
CA ALA A 31 3.12 7.68 4.31
C ALA A 31 4.19 6.93 5.13
N ILE A 32 4.96 6.04 4.50
CA ILE A 32 6.05 5.31 5.16
C ILE A 32 7.14 6.29 5.67
N ARG A 33 7.46 7.33 4.88
CA ARG A 33 8.40 8.38 5.30
C ARG A 33 7.88 9.22 6.46
N ALA A 34 6.58 9.52 6.49
CA ALA A 34 5.94 10.18 7.63
C ALA A 34 6.02 9.33 8.91
N GLY A 35 5.95 8.00 8.76
CA GLY A 35 6.26 7.04 9.83
C GLY A 35 7.74 6.94 10.22
N GLY A 36 8.61 7.78 9.68
CA GLY A 36 10.03 7.87 10.06
C GLY A 36 10.97 6.90 9.34
N LEU A 37 10.50 6.15 8.33
CA LEU A 37 11.31 5.19 7.60
C LEU A 37 11.70 5.70 6.21
N LYS A 38 12.98 5.59 5.86
CA LYS A 38 13.45 5.93 4.51
C LYS A 38 13.07 4.82 3.54
N ILE A 39 12.43 5.19 2.44
CA ILE A 39 12.06 4.26 1.37
C ILE A 39 12.19 4.92 -0.01
N GLU A 40 12.66 4.15 -0.99
CA GLU A 40 12.73 4.52 -2.40
C GLU A 40 11.35 4.40 -3.07
N GLY A 41 11.05 5.27 -4.04
CA GLY A 41 9.84 5.13 -4.86
C GLY A 41 10.00 4.02 -5.92
N ALA A 42 8.88 3.43 -6.35
CA ALA A 42 8.82 2.48 -7.45
C ALA A 42 7.41 2.46 -8.06
N ASN A 43 7.22 1.74 -9.17
CA ASN A 43 5.89 1.36 -9.64
C ASN A 43 5.22 0.44 -8.60
N ALA A 44 3.89 0.44 -8.52
CA ALA A 44 3.18 -0.27 -7.45
C ALA A 44 3.47 -1.78 -7.41
N LYS A 45 3.50 -2.45 -8.58
CA LYS A 45 3.84 -3.88 -8.71
C LYS A 45 5.28 -4.22 -8.33
N ASP A 46 6.19 -3.25 -8.37
CA ASP A 46 7.61 -3.43 -8.05
C ASP A 46 7.96 -2.86 -6.67
N PHE A 47 6.97 -2.28 -5.97
CA PHE A 47 7.13 -1.59 -4.69
C PHE A 47 7.59 -2.51 -3.57
N TRP A 48 7.34 -3.82 -3.71
CA TRP A 48 7.84 -4.84 -2.82
C TRP A 48 9.37 -4.78 -2.62
N ARG A 49 10.13 -4.43 -3.67
CA ARG A 49 11.60 -4.32 -3.57
C ARG A 49 11.99 -3.18 -2.63
N SER A 50 11.29 -2.06 -2.73
CA SER A 50 11.50 -0.90 -1.84
C SER A 50 11.12 -1.23 -0.40
N LEU A 51 10.02 -1.98 -0.20
CA LEU A 51 9.58 -2.43 1.12
C LEU A 51 10.63 -3.35 1.76
N GLU A 52 11.09 -4.38 1.05
CA GLU A 52 12.09 -5.33 1.57
C GLU A 52 13.42 -4.64 1.90
N LYS A 53 13.91 -3.73 1.03
CA LYS A 53 15.09 -2.90 1.32
C LYS A 53 14.91 -2.01 2.55
N ALA A 54 13.69 -1.54 2.81
CA ALA A 54 13.37 -0.72 3.97
C ALA A 54 13.14 -1.55 5.25
N GLY A 55 13.28 -2.88 5.19
CA GLY A 55 13.17 -3.76 6.36
C GLY A 55 11.77 -4.35 6.58
N PHE A 56 10.83 -4.16 5.65
CA PHE A 56 9.56 -4.89 5.70
C PHE A 56 9.78 -6.36 5.35
N SER A 57 9.01 -7.23 5.99
CA SER A 57 8.96 -8.66 5.71
C SER A 57 7.60 -9.06 5.17
N LYS A 58 7.57 -10.06 4.28
CA LYS A 58 6.33 -10.68 3.83
C LYS A 58 5.62 -11.32 5.02
N VAL A 59 4.31 -11.12 5.11
CA VAL A 59 3.46 -11.73 6.14
C VAL A 59 2.24 -12.40 5.52
N TYR A 60 1.64 -13.31 6.29
CA TYR A 60 0.47 -14.06 5.90
C TYR A 60 -0.59 -13.97 7.00
N GLY A 61 -1.85 -14.20 6.64
CA GLY A 61 -2.97 -14.18 7.57
C GLY A 61 -3.64 -12.81 7.69
N THR A 62 -4.24 -12.55 8.84
CA THR A 62 -5.05 -11.36 9.07
C THR A 62 -4.19 -10.09 9.06
N PRO A 63 -4.54 -9.08 8.24
CA PRO A 63 -3.82 -7.81 8.22
C PRO A 63 -4.02 -7.05 9.53
N ILE A 64 -2.98 -6.33 9.95
CA ILE A 64 -3.01 -5.42 11.10
C ILE A 64 -2.66 -4.00 10.65
N GLU A 65 -2.96 -3.01 11.49
CA GLU A 65 -2.61 -1.61 11.23
C GLU A 65 -1.16 -1.47 10.76
N GLY A 66 -0.97 -0.75 9.66
CA GLY A 66 0.34 -0.52 9.04
C GLY A 66 0.68 -1.49 7.92
N ASP A 67 0.03 -2.65 7.84
CA ASP A 67 0.35 -3.61 6.78
C ASP A 67 0.18 -2.99 5.39
N ILE A 68 1.19 -3.21 4.56
CA ILE A 68 1.20 -2.75 3.16
C ILE A 68 0.81 -3.92 2.28
N ALA A 69 -0.27 -3.77 1.52
CA ALA A 69 -0.66 -4.72 0.48
C ALA A 69 -0.09 -4.26 -0.86
N VAL A 70 0.70 -5.14 -1.48
CA VAL A 70 1.13 -5.01 -2.88
C VAL A 70 0.26 -5.96 -3.71
N ILE A 71 -0.44 -5.40 -4.68
CA ILE A 71 -1.36 -6.10 -5.57
C ILE A 71 -0.75 -6.12 -6.96
N ASP A 72 -0.70 -7.31 -7.58
CA ASP A 72 -0.16 -7.48 -8.92
C ASP A 72 -0.89 -6.63 -9.96
N ALA A 73 -0.17 -6.36 -11.05
CA ALA A 73 -0.73 -5.69 -12.22
C ALA A 73 -1.84 -6.53 -12.85
N LEU A 74 -2.89 -5.86 -13.35
CA LEU A 74 -3.86 -6.52 -14.21
C LEU A 74 -3.20 -6.95 -15.52
N PRO A 75 -3.77 -7.90 -16.27
CA PRO A 75 -3.28 -8.26 -17.60
C PRO A 75 -3.32 -7.06 -18.58
N GLY A 76 -2.30 -6.94 -19.42
CA GLY A 76 -2.25 -5.95 -20.51
C GLY A 76 -1.12 -4.92 -20.38
N PRO A 77 -0.90 -4.11 -21.43
CA PRO A 77 0.12 -3.07 -21.41
C PRO A 77 -0.24 -1.94 -20.43
N ASN A 78 0.79 -1.26 -19.92
CA ASN A 78 0.65 -0.10 -19.03
C ASN A 78 -0.11 -0.39 -17.72
N GLN A 79 -0.03 -1.62 -17.22
CA GLN A 79 -0.58 -2.01 -15.93
C GLN A 79 0.53 -2.00 -14.87
N TYR A 80 0.33 -1.20 -13.82
CA TYR A 80 1.36 -0.91 -12.83
C TYR A 80 1.14 -1.57 -11.47
N GLY A 81 0.05 -2.34 -11.30
CA GLY A 81 -0.34 -2.90 -10.01
C GLY A 81 -0.97 -1.86 -9.09
N HIS A 82 -1.15 -2.23 -7.83
CA HIS A 82 -1.67 -1.32 -6.81
C HIS A 82 -1.00 -1.54 -5.47
N VAL A 83 -0.87 -0.50 -4.66
CA VAL A 83 -0.32 -0.59 -3.31
C VAL A 83 -1.12 0.26 -2.34
N CYS A 84 -1.38 -0.27 -1.14
CA CYS A 84 -2.17 0.40 -0.11
C CYS A 84 -1.76 -0.03 1.30
N ILE A 85 -2.06 0.81 2.29
CA ILE A 85 -1.82 0.58 3.72
C ILE A 85 -3.13 0.33 4.46
N TYR A 86 -3.12 -0.61 5.41
CA TYR A 86 -4.27 -0.94 6.25
C TYR A 86 -4.33 -0.09 7.51
N ASP A 87 -5.51 0.39 7.89
CA ASP A 87 -5.69 1.17 9.13
C ASP A 87 -6.01 0.37 10.38
N GLY A 88 -6.06 -0.96 10.26
CA GLY A 88 -6.41 -1.84 11.38
C GLY A 88 -7.92 -1.98 11.64
N ALA A 89 -8.76 -1.17 10.99
CA ALA A 89 -10.20 -1.07 11.26
C ALA A 89 -11.09 -1.41 10.05
N GLY A 90 -10.52 -2.08 9.04
CA GLY A 90 -11.24 -2.51 7.84
C GLY A 90 -11.05 -1.59 6.63
N THR A 91 -10.35 -0.46 6.77
CA THR A 91 -10.15 0.49 5.66
C THR A 91 -8.72 0.41 5.12
N TRP A 92 -8.62 0.47 3.80
CA TRP A 92 -7.35 0.56 3.08
C TRP A 92 -7.20 1.95 2.47
N TYR A 93 -5.99 2.49 2.55
CA TYR A 93 -5.65 3.81 2.00
C TYR A 93 -4.51 3.65 1.00
N SER A 94 -4.59 4.37 -0.11
CA SER A 94 -3.51 4.51 -1.08
C SER A 94 -3.30 6.00 -1.35
N ASP A 95 -3.48 6.44 -2.58
CA ASP A 95 -3.70 7.84 -2.92
C ASP A 95 -5.14 8.30 -2.63
N PHE A 96 -6.04 7.37 -2.32
CA PHE A 96 -7.43 7.63 -1.94
C PHE A 96 -7.91 6.64 -0.88
N LYS A 97 -9.06 6.94 -0.26
CA LYS A 97 -9.75 6.02 0.65
C LYS A 97 -10.47 4.92 -0.15
N GLN A 98 -10.09 3.67 0.08
CA GLN A 98 -10.66 2.56 -0.69
C GLN A 98 -11.90 1.98 -0.02
N ARG A 99 -12.86 1.54 -0.85
CA ARG A 99 -14.03 0.79 -0.38
C ARG A 99 -13.69 -0.64 0.05
N THR A 100 -12.69 -1.23 -0.60
CA THR A 100 -12.20 -2.61 -0.40
C THR A 100 -10.70 -2.65 -0.63
N LEU A 101 -10.02 -3.72 -0.25
CA LEU A 101 -8.59 -3.92 -0.57
C LEU A 101 -8.30 -3.80 -2.08
N TYR A 102 -9.14 -4.41 -2.92
CA TYR A 102 -9.09 -4.19 -4.36
C TYR A 102 -9.66 -2.80 -4.71
N PRO A 103 -8.87 -1.91 -5.36
CA PRO A 103 -9.22 -0.50 -5.50
C PRO A 103 -10.37 -0.25 -6.49
N GLY A 104 -10.56 -1.13 -7.47
CA GLY A 104 -11.50 -0.93 -8.57
C GLY A 104 -12.32 -2.18 -8.92
N PRO A 105 -13.36 -2.03 -9.78
CA PRO A 105 -14.23 -3.15 -10.16
C PRO A 105 -13.48 -4.28 -10.86
N THR A 106 -12.56 -3.96 -11.77
CA THR A 106 -11.74 -4.95 -12.47
C THR A 106 -10.83 -5.73 -11.53
N TYR A 107 -10.21 -5.05 -10.56
CA TYR A 107 -9.41 -5.70 -9.52
C TYR A 107 -10.25 -6.67 -8.67
N ARG A 108 -11.49 -6.27 -8.32
CA ARG A 108 -12.42 -7.15 -7.58
C ARG A 108 -12.88 -8.36 -8.40
N GLN A 109 -13.00 -8.19 -9.71
CA GLN A 109 -13.40 -9.26 -10.63
C GLN A 109 -12.27 -10.27 -10.85
N LEU A 110 -11.06 -9.79 -11.18
CA LEU A 110 -9.94 -10.65 -11.57
C LEU A 110 -9.14 -11.18 -10.38
N GLN A 111 -9.23 -10.51 -9.23
CA GLN A 111 -8.54 -10.88 -7.99
C GLN A 111 -7.06 -11.22 -8.18
N PRO A 112 -6.25 -10.28 -8.74
CA PRO A 112 -4.81 -10.49 -8.87
C PRO A 112 -4.17 -10.76 -7.49
N ALA A 113 -3.02 -11.43 -7.51
CA ALA A 113 -2.34 -11.84 -6.30
C ALA A 113 -2.02 -10.64 -5.40
N ILE A 114 -2.13 -10.88 -4.09
CA ILE A 114 -1.83 -9.89 -3.05
C ILE A 114 -0.72 -10.45 -2.18
N THR A 115 0.30 -9.63 -1.94
CA THR A 115 1.32 -9.90 -0.93
C THR A 115 1.26 -8.83 0.14
N LEU A 116 1.18 -9.24 1.41
CA LEU A 116 1.22 -8.34 2.55
C LEU A 116 2.65 -8.19 3.07
N TYR A 117 2.99 -6.98 3.49
CA TYR A 117 4.27 -6.61 4.04
C TYR A 117 4.09 -5.90 5.38
N ARG A 118 4.91 -6.29 6.36
CA ARG A 118 4.90 -5.73 7.71
C ARG A 118 6.31 -5.40 8.16
N HIS A 119 6.45 -4.30 8.89
CA HIS A 119 7.66 -3.96 9.59
C HIS A 119 7.36 -3.97 11.10
N TYR A 120 8.23 -4.64 11.86
CA TYR A 120 8.11 -4.84 13.30
C TYR A 120 8.84 -3.75 14.10
#